data_AF-A0A0U4W3X6-F1
#
_entry.id   AF-A0A0U4W3X6-F1
#
_cell.length_a   1.000
_cell.length_b   1.000
_cell.length_c   1.000
_cell.angle_alpha   90.00
_cell.angle_beta   90.00
_cell.angle_gamma   90.00
#
_symmetry.space_group_name_H-M   'P 1'
#
loop_
_entity.id
_entity.type
_entity.pdbx_description
1 polymer ?
#
loop_
_entity_poly.entity_id
_entity_poly.type
_entity_poly.pdbx_seq_one_letter_code
_entity_poly.pdbx_strand_id
1 'polypeptide(L)'
;MKKILIFFFLILFISVSHAKGEEISEYYENVLSTSAVALDGVTGQILYAKNPNIKIPPASTVKLLTAMVVLDRLNLKQRVTISKKADDTPSSPPHLNEGETYTVDDLLHLMLIKSSNQAAVALAEATAGSEEAFAELMNAKARMLGLKDSHFVTASGLPASNQYTTAYELALLLYEALKYPHIKEIINLPVKVITSSQGRTIIVKNTNKLLFEDGLKDEILGGKTGYTRLSKHCLVNVAKIKDRLVITSLLGAPYRDALWEDTKRLLNFAELVFAKKASPLIINTTVNLSIPVNFKPNSLYKSSKKVETKKKLLARQSKNKTYLSKSTKNKKLLAQQSHKKINISKKKTKKLITAEAKTKKTS
;
A
#
# COMPACT_ATOMS: atom_id res chain seq x y z
N MET A 1 55.40 -67.07 30.47
CA MET A 1 55.94 -65.73 30.16
C MET A 1 55.02 -65.07 29.13
N LYS A 2 54.54 -63.87 29.44
CA LYS A 2 53.69 -63.03 28.59
C LYS A 2 54.43 -62.64 27.30
N LYS A 3 53.71 -62.42 26.19
CA LYS A 3 53.68 -61.15 25.41
C LYS A 3 52.90 -61.35 24.08
N ILE A 4 51.65 -60.88 24.03
CA ILE A 4 51.17 -59.60 23.42
C ILE A 4 50.71 -59.84 21.97
N LEU A 5 49.40 -60.07 21.86
CA LEU A 5 48.63 -60.02 20.63
C LEU A 5 48.30 -58.54 20.36
N ILE A 6 48.93 -57.94 19.35
CA ILE A 6 48.67 -56.55 18.95
C ILE A 6 47.40 -56.56 18.09
N PHE A 7 46.28 -56.24 18.72
CA PHE A 7 45.01 -55.98 18.05
C PHE A 7 45.05 -54.54 17.51
N PHE A 8 45.34 -54.38 16.21
CA PHE A 8 45.26 -53.08 15.56
C PHE A 8 43.78 -52.70 15.42
N PHE A 9 43.28 -51.92 16.38
CA PHE A 9 41.95 -51.34 16.36
C PHE A 9 41.91 -50.28 15.24
N LEU A 10 41.40 -50.65 14.07
CA LEU A 10 41.12 -49.71 12.99
C LEU A 10 39.97 -48.82 13.45
N ILE A 11 40.30 -47.68 14.07
CA ILE A 11 39.32 -46.63 14.40
C ILE A 11 38.86 -46.06 13.06
N LEU A 12 37.73 -46.57 12.58
CA LEU A 12 36.96 -45.99 11.49
C LEU A 12 36.51 -44.61 11.98
N PHE A 13 37.22 -43.56 11.61
CA PHE A 13 36.74 -42.19 11.73
C PHE A 13 35.52 -42.06 10.82
N ILE A 14 34.34 -42.39 11.35
CA ILE A 14 33.07 -41.98 10.76
C ILE A 14 33.07 -40.46 10.91
N SER A 15 33.44 -39.76 9.85
CA SER A 15 33.14 -38.34 9.73
C SER A 15 31.63 -38.21 9.77
N VAL A 16 31.08 -37.98 10.96
CA VAL A 16 29.72 -37.47 11.11
C VAL A 16 29.76 -36.07 10.51
N SER A 17 29.48 -35.99 9.22
CA SER A 17 29.08 -34.75 8.60
C SER A 17 27.88 -34.26 9.39
N HIS A 18 28.13 -33.33 10.32
CA HIS A 18 27.07 -32.52 10.88
C HIS A 18 26.48 -31.77 9.70
N ALA A 19 25.36 -32.28 9.17
CA ALA A 19 24.55 -31.52 8.25
C ALA A 19 24.25 -30.19 8.95
N LYS A 20 24.64 -29.09 8.32
CA LYS A 20 24.26 -27.73 8.73
C LYS A 20 22.73 -27.64 8.67
N GLY A 21 22.06 -28.05 9.74
CA GLY A 21 20.61 -27.97 9.91
C GLY A 21 20.14 -26.60 10.35
N GLU A 22 21.04 -25.63 10.55
CA GLU A 22 20.75 -24.38 11.27
C GLU A 22 20.39 -23.16 10.41
N GLU A 23 20.45 -23.18 9.07
CA GLU A 23 20.16 -21.94 8.29
C GLU A 23 18.75 -21.85 7.66
N ILE A 24 17.97 -22.93 7.65
CA ILE A 24 16.64 -22.96 7.00
C ILE A 24 15.54 -22.56 8.01
N SER A 25 15.64 -22.98 9.28
CA SER A 25 14.62 -22.73 10.31
C SER A 25 14.38 -21.24 10.58
N GLU A 26 15.45 -20.45 10.68
CA GLU A 26 15.39 -19.03 11.07
C GLU A 26 14.70 -18.14 10.03
N TYR A 27 14.65 -18.55 8.75
CA TYR A 27 14.11 -17.69 7.69
C TYR A 27 12.58 -17.74 7.58
N TYR A 28 11.93 -18.85 7.93
CA TYR A 28 10.47 -19.04 7.70
C TYR A 28 9.62 -18.94 8.97
N GLU A 29 10.21 -19.13 10.16
CA GLU A 29 9.52 -18.86 11.43
C GLU A 29 9.22 -17.36 11.64
N ASN A 30 9.90 -16.50 10.88
CA ASN A 30 9.84 -15.05 10.99
C ASN A 30 8.76 -14.37 10.11
N VAL A 31 7.81 -15.12 9.55
CA VAL A 31 6.64 -14.51 8.89
C VAL A 31 5.75 -13.85 9.96
N LEU A 32 5.71 -12.52 9.98
CA LEU A 32 5.02 -11.73 11.01
C LEU A 32 3.50 -11.65 10.80
N SER A 33 3.06 -11.85 9.57
CA SER A 33 1.64 -11.94 9.23
C SER A 33 0.93 -13.02 10.05
N THR A 34 -0.29 -12.71 10.47
CA THR A 34 -1.12 -13.61 11.29
C THR A 34 -1.48 -14.87 10.50
N SER A 35 -1.81 -14.68 9.22
CA SER A 35 -2.08 -15.75 8.26
C SER A 35 -1.37 -15.44 6.95
N ALA A 36 -0.75 -16.45 6.35
CA ALA A 36 0.01 -16.31 5.11
C ALA A 36 0.00 -17.61 4.30
N VAL A 37 0.07 -17.49 2.98
CA VAL A 37 0.27 -18.63 2.08
C VAL A 37 1.09 -18.21 0.86
N ALA A 38 1.88 -19.12 0.33
CA ALA A 38 2.49 -19.07 -0.99
C ALA A 38 2.05 -20.30 -1.77
N LEU A 39 1.42 -20.10 -2.94
CA LEU A 39 0.98 -21.14 -3.84
C LEU A 39 1.82 -21.13 -5.11
N ASP A 40 2.08 -22.31 -5.67
CA ASP A 40 2.44 -22.44 -7.06
C ASP A 40 1.23 -22.07 -7.93
N GLY A 41 1.37 -21.00 -8.70
CA GLY A 41 0.32 -20.47 -9.57
C GLY A 41 0.04 -21.31 -10.81
N VAL A 42 0.72 -22.43 -11.04
CA VAL A 42 0.38 -23.40 -12.11
C VAL A 42 -0.37 -24.60 -11.54
N THR A 43 0.14 -25.19 -10.46
CA THR A 43 -0.37 -26.45 -9.91
C THR A 43 -1.37 -26.26 -8.78
N GLY A 44 -1.43 -25.07 -8.16
CA GLY A 44 -2.18 -24.82 -6.94
C GLY A 44 -1.54 -25.41 -5.68
N GLN A 45 -0.35 -26.04 -5.80
CA GLN A 45 0.36 -26.62 -4.67
C GLN A 45 0.72 -25.54 -3.64
N ILE A 46 0.44 -25.82 -2.37
CA ILE A 46 0.95 -25.00 -1.27
C ILE A 46 2.47 -25.20 -1.19
N LEU A 47 3.20 -24.10 -1.31
CA LEU A 47 4.65 -24.03 -1.09
C LEU A 47 4.94 -23.68 0.36
N TYR A 48 4.23 -22.68 0.90
CA TYR A 48 4.28 -22.29 2.30
C TYR A 48 2.88 -21.95 2.79
N ALA A 49 2.57 -22.28 4.04
CA ALA A 49 1.38 -21.81 4.72
C ALA A 49 1.64 -21.56 6.20
N LYS A 50 1.11 -20.46 6.72
CA LYS A 50 0.98 -20.18 8.15
C LYS A 50 -0.48 -19.84 8.43
N ASN A 51 -1.16 -20.66 9.22
CA ASN A 51 -2.56 -20.47 9.58
C ASN A 51 -3.47 -20.19 8.37
N PRO A 52 -3.38 -20.95 7.26
CA PRO A 52 -3.92 -20.56 5.96
C PRO A 52 -5.43 -20.35 5.95
N ASN A 53 -6.15 -20.99 6.89
CA ASN A 53 -7.62 -21.04 6.96
C ASN A 53 -8.22 -20.16 8.07
N ILE A 54 -7.42 -19.31 8.74
CA ILE A 54 -7.96 -18.40 9.74
C ILE A 54 -8.76 -17.28 9.07
N LYS A 55 -9.97 -17.07 9.56
CA LYS A 55 -10.91 -16.06 9.07
C LYS A 55 -10.51 -14.67 9.56
N ILE A 56 -10.11 -13.81 8.64
CA ILE A 56 -9.72 -12.42 8.89
C ILE A 56 -10.47 -11.52 7.91
N PRO A 57 -10.95 -10.33 8.32
CA PRO A 57 -11.57 -9.39 7.38
C PRO A 57 -10.59 -9.01 6.26
N PRO A 58 -10.99 -9.06 4.98
CA PRO A 58 -10.08 -8.94 3.83
C PRO A 58 -9.46 -7.53 3.67
N ALA A 59 -10.06 -6.51 4.28
CA ALA A 59 -9.84 -5.12 3.89
C ALA A 59 -10.01 -4.96 2.37
N SER A 60 -9.29 -4.02 1.75
CA SER A 60 -9.43 -3.72 0.32
C SER A 60 -8.94 -4.79 -0.66
N THR A 61 -8.44 -5.94 -0.21
CA THR A 61 -8.08 -7.04 -1.13
C THR A 61 -9.32 -7.65 -1.80
N VAL A 62 -10.49 -7.54 -1.16
CA VAL A 62 -11.79 -7.95 -1.72
C VAL A 62 -12.13 -7.26 -3.04
N LYS A 63 -11.53 -6.09 -3.33
CA LYS A 63 -11.79 -5.35 -4.57
C LYS A 63 -11.45 -6.14 -5.85
N LEU A 64 -10.65 -7.21 -5.75
CA LEU A 64 -10.46 -8.17 -6.84
C LEU A 64 -11.78 -8.87 -7.18
N LEU A 65 -12.52 -9.36 -6.18
CA LEU A 65 -13.85 -9.94 -6.37
C LEU A 65 -14.85 -8.91 -6.92
N THR A 66 -14.82 -7.68 -6.39
CA THR A 66 -15.63 -6.56 -6.90
C THR A 66 -15.37 -6.33 -8.39
N ALA A 67 -14.10 -6.28 -8.81
CA ALA A 67 -13.73 -6.11 -10.21
C ALA A 67 -14.24 -7.27 -11.08
N MET A 68 -14.15 -8.53 -10.62
CA MET A 68 -14.68 -9.68 -11.36
C MET A 68 -16.19 -9.60 -11.55
N VAL A 69 -16.96 -9.23 -10.50
CA VAL A 69 -18.42 -9.09 -10.61
C VAL A 69 -18.81 -7.95 -11.56
N VAL A 70 -18.08 -6.83 -11.52
CA VAL A 70 -18.30 -5.69 -12.41
C VAL A 70 -18.04 -6.10 -13.87
N LEU A 71 -16.92 -6.77 -14.15
CA LEU A 71 -16.53 -7.15 -15.51
C LEU A 71 -17.45 -8.20 -16.15
N ASP A 72 -18.12 -9.02 -15.33
CA ASP A 72 -19.12 -9.97 -15.83
C ASP A 72 -20.42 -9.30 -16.31
N ARG A 73 -20.64 -8.02 -15.95
CA ARG A 73 -21.96 -7.39 -16.05
C ARG A 73 -21.97 -6.04 -16.76
N LEU A 74 -20.91 -5.26 -16.62
CA LEU A 74 -20.84 -3.90 -17.16
C LEU A 74 -19.87 -3.80 -18.33
N ASN A 75 -20.21 -2.92 -19.27
CA ASN A 75 -19.30 -2.54 -20.35
C ASN A 75 -18.28 -1.53 -19.84
N LEU A 76 -16.99 -1.73 -20.17
CA LEU A 76 -15.90 -0.84 -19.77
C LEU A 76 -16.12 0.64 -20.17
N LYS A 77 -16.80 0.90 -21.30
CA LYS A 77 -17.09 2.25 -21.80
C LYS A 77 -18.35 2.87 -21.19
N GLN A 78 -19.14 2.10 -20.44
CA GLN A 78 -20.31 2.62 -19.74
C GLN A 78 -19.87 3.74 -18.80
N ARG A 79 -20.62 4.84 -18.79
CA ARG A 79 -20.38 5.97 -17.90
C ARG A 79 -21.14 5.77 -16.60
N VAL A 80 -20.48 6.06 -15.49
CA VAL A 80 -21.03 6.01 -14.14
C VAL A 80 -20.84 7.37 -13.50
N THR A 81 -21.93 7.95 -13.03
CA THR A 81 -21.92 9.20 -12.26
C THR A 81 -21.78 8.87 -10.78
N ILE A 82 -20.86 9.55 -10.11
CA ILE A 82 -20.63 9.39 -8.67
C ILE A 82 -21.86 9.91 -7.92
N SER A 83 -22.50 9.02 -7.16
CA SER A 83 -23.64 9.34 -6.31
C SER A 83 -23.18 10.05 -5.02
N LYS A 84 -24.12 10.67 -4.29
CA LYS A 84 -23.86 11.20 -2.95
C LYS A 84 -23.33 10.14 -1.99
N LYS A 85 -23.89 8.92 -2.05
CA LYS A 85 -23.45 7.79 -1.20
C LYS A 85 -22.01 7.37 -1.52
N ALA A 86 -21.67 7.29 -2.80
CA ALA A 86 -20.31 7.02 -3.23
C ALA A 86 -19.34 8.13 -2.78
N ASP A 87 -19.71 9.41 -2.91
CA ASP A 87 -18.91 10.54 -2.42
C ASP A 87 -18.70 10.49 -0.89
N ASP A 88 -19.77 10.28 -0.12
CA ASP A 88 -19.71 10.22 1.35
C ASP A 88 -18.94 9.00 1.89
N THR A 89 -18.62 8.02 1.04
CA THR A 89 -17.91 6.82 1.45
C THR A 89 -16.47 7.15 1.89
N PRO A 90 -16.07 6.80 3.13
CA PRO A 90 -14.71 7.06 3.61
C PRO A 90 -13.66 6.43 2.69
N SER A 91 -12.78 7.25 2.11
CA SER A 91 -11.78 6.81 1.14
C SER A 91 -10.47 7.58 1.28
N SER A 92 -9.38 6.96 0.83
CA SER A 92 -8.10 7.67 0.72
C SER A 92 -8.10 8.58 -0.51
N PRO A 93 -7.44 9.75 -0.47
CA PRO A 93 -7.32 10.63 -1.62
C PRO A 93 -6.66 9.94 -2.83
N PRO A 94 -6.95 10.38 -4.08
CA PRO A 94 -7.83 11.48 -4.44
C PRO A 94 -9.31 11.12 -4.26
N HIS A 95 -10.11 12.10 -3.84
CA HIS A 95 -11.55 11.94 -3.69
C HIS A 95 -12.25 12.10 -5.05
N LEU A 96 -13.33 11.34 -5.23
CA LEU A 96 -14.32 11.45 -6.29
C LEU A 96 -15.50 12.23 -5.73
N ASN A 97 -15.95 13.25 -6.44
CA ASN A 97 -17.01 14.14 -5.97
C ASN A 97 -18.35 13.75 -6.62
N GLU A 98 -19.45 13.96 -5.89
CA GLU A 98 -20.79 13.79 -6.43
C GLU A 98 -20.96 14.53 -7.78
N GLY A 99 -21.66 13.89 -8.72
CA GLY A 99 -21.94 14.45 -10.04
C GLY A 99 -20.80 14.32 -11.05
N GLU A 100 -19.59 13.95 -10.63
CA GLU A 100 -18.53 13.60 -11.57
C GLU A 100 -18.86 12.29 -12.30
N THR A 101 -18.45 12.19 -13.56
CA THR A 101 -18.73 11.02 -14.38
C THR A 101 -17.45 10.41 -14.92
N TYR A 102 -17.28 9.11 -14.70
CA TYR A 102 -16.14 8.31 -15.12
C TYR A 102 -16.61 7.10 -15.93
N THR A 103 -15.75 6.50 -16.75
CA THR A 103 -16.06 5.20 -17.34
C THR A 103 -15.90 4.08 -16.31
N VAL A 104 -16.50 2.91 -16.56
CA VAL A 104 -16.27 1.72 -15.74
C VAL A 104 -14.77 1.37 -15.70
N ASP A 105 -14.06 1.51 -16.83
CA ASP A 105 -12.60 1.35 -16.89
C ASP A 105 -11.85 2.29 -15.93
N ASP A 106 -12.19 3.58 -15.95
CA ASP A 106 -11.59 4.58 -15.05
C ASP A 106 -11.80 4.21 -13.57
N LEU A 107 -13.02 3.79 -13.21
CA LEU A 107 -13.37 3.41 -11.84
C LEU A 107 -12.67 2.11 -11.41
N LEU A 108 -12.52 1.13 -12.30
CA LEU A 108 -11.73 -0.08 -12.04
C LEU A 108 -10.27 0.26 -11.78
N HIS A 109 -9.68 1.17 -12.56
CA HIS A 109 -8.31 1.66 -12.32
C HIS A 109 -8.19 2.38 -10.97
N LEU A 110 -9.11 3.30 -10.65
CA LEU A 110 -9.15 4.00 -9.35
C LEU A 110 -9.26 3.01 -8.18
N MET A 111 -10.11 2.00 -8.34
CA MET A 111 -10.38 1.00 -7.32
C MET A 111 -9.18 0.06 -7.11
N LEU A 112 -8.56 -0.45 -8.16
CA LEU A 112 -7.50 -1.46 -8.02
C LEU A 112 -6.11 -0.86 -7.77
N ILE A 113 -5.77 0.27 -8.43
CA ILE A 113 -4.46 0.93 -8.28
C ILE A 113 -4.40 1.69 -6.96
N LYS A 114 -5.39 2.56 -6.71
CA LYS A 114 -5.40 3.48 -5.56
C LYS A 114 -6.28 3.03 -4.40
N SER A 115 -6.98 1.90 -4.56
CA SER A 115 -7.84 1.36 -3.51
C SER A 115 -9.03 2.25 -3.16
N SER A 116 -9.52 3.06 -4.11
CA SER A 116 -10.65 3.97 -3.88
C SER A 116 -11.89 3.21 -3.43
N ASN A 117 -12.43 3.58 -2.26
CA ASN A 117 -13.69 3.00 -1.76
C ASN A 117 -14.88 3.61 -2.48
N GLN A 118 -14.83 4.91 -2.80
CA GLN A 118 -15.88 5.62 -3.55
C GLN A 118 -16.09 4.98 -4.93
N ALA A 119 -14.99 4.62 -5.62
CA ALA A 119 -15.08 3.91 -6.90
C ALA A 119 -15.73 2.52 -6.76
N ALA A 120 -15.41 1.79 -5.69
CA ALA A 120 -16.01 0.48 -5.43
C ALA A 120 -17.53 0.57 -5.18
N VAL A 121 -17.97 1.58 -4.39
CA VAL A 121 -19.40 1.82 -4.13
C VAL A 121 -20.12 2.27 -5.40
N ALA A 122 -19.56 3.21 -6.17
CA ALA A 122 -20.15 3.65 -7.43
C ALA A 122 -20.29 2.50 -8.44
N LEU A 123 -19.28 1.62 -8.54
CA LEU A 123 -19.35 0.43 -9.38
C LEU A 123 -20.40 -0.59 -8.89
N ALA A 124 -20.53 -0.75 -7.58
CA ALA A 124 -21.55 -1.64 -6.99
C ALA A 124 -22.97 -1.14 -7.30
N GLU A 125 -23.22 0.15 -7.09
CA GLU A 125 -24.48 0.82 -7.44
C GLU A 125 -24.79 0.69 -8.93
N ALA A 126 -23.82 0.94 -9.80
CA ALA A 126 -24.00 0.80 -11.25
C ALA A 126 -24.26 -0.65 -11.69
N THR A 127 -23.78 -1.64 -10.94
CA THR A 127 -23.91 -3.07 -11.29
C THR A 127 -25.21 -3.68 -10.78
N ALA A 128 -25.65 -3.31 -9.58
CA ALA A 128 -26.74 -4.01 -8.88
C ALA A 128 -27.81 -3.06 -8.28
N GLY A 129 -27.69 -1.75 -8.49
CA GLY A 129 -28.58 -0.73 -7.94
C GLY A 129 -28.27 -0.35 -6.48
N SER A 130 -27.70 -1.26 -5.68
CA SER A 130 -27.24 -0.99 -4.32
C SER A 130 -26.05 -1.85 -3.92
N GLU A 131 -25.37 -1.48 -2.83
CA GLU A 131 -24.23 -2.25 -2.32
C GLU A 131 -24.69 -3.57 -1.69
N GLU A 132 -25.89 -3.58 -1.11
CA GLU A 132 -26.51 -4.75 -0.50
C GLU A 132 -26.82 -5.81 -1.58
N ALA A 133 -27.46 -5.41 -2.68
CA ALA A 133 -27.70 -6.30 -3.82
C ALA A 133 -26.38 -6.74 -4.49
N PHE A 134 -25.38 -5.85 -4.52
CA PHE A 134 -24.05 -6.20 -5.03
C PHE A 134 -23.35 -7.25 -4.15
N ALA A 135 -23.51 -7.20 -2.82
CA ALA A 135 -22.95 -8.19 -1.91
C ALA A 135 -23.52 -9.60 -2.17
N GLU A 136 -24.79 -9.72 -2.57
CA GLU A 136 -25.36 -11.00 -2.99
C GLU A 136 -24.64 -11.57 -4.21
N LEU A 137 -24.34 -10.73 -5.21
CA LEU A 137 -23.58 -11.11 -6.40
C LEU A 137 -22.13 -11.50 -6.06
N MET A 138 -21.49 -10.77 -5.15
CA MET A 138 -20.15 -11.09 -4.66
C MET A 138 -20.12 -12.48 -4.02
N ASN A 139 -21.06 -12.77 -3.11
CA ASN A 139 -21.11 -14.07 -2.45
C ASN A 139 -21.54 -15.20 -3.40
N ALA A 140 -22.40 -14.92 -4.39
CA ALA A 140 -22.71 -15.88 -5.44
C ALA A 140 -21.46 -16.26 -6.24
N LYS A 141 -20.68 -15.26 -6.68
CA LYS A 141 -19.40 -15.51 -7.36
C LYS A 141 -18.40 -16.24 -6.43
N ALA A 142 -18.27 -15.84 -5.17
CA ALA A 142 -17.39 -16.51 -4.21
C ALA A 142 -17.71 -18.01 -4.08
N ARG A 143 -19.01 -18.37 -3.99
CA ARG A 143 -19.45 -19.78 -3.99
C ARG A 143 -19.10 -20.51 -5.27
N MET A 144 -19.28 -19.88 -6.45
CA MET A 144 -18.90 -20.47 -7.73
C MET A 144 -17.41 -20.75 -7.84
N LEU A 145 -16.58 -19.90 -7.21
CA LEU A 145 -15.12 -20.08 -7.14
C LEU A 145 -14.69 -21.06 -6.03
N GLY A 146 -15.63 -21.62 -5.27
CA GLY A 146 -15.34 -22.57 -4.19
C GLY A 146 -14.79 -21.94 -2.91
N LEU A 147 -14.96 -20.63 -2.71
CA LEU A 147 -14.51 -19.90 -1.52
C LEU A 147 -15.53 -20.09 -0.37
N LYS A 148 -15.44 -21.23 0.32
CA LYS A 148 -16.38 -21.69 1.35
C LYS A 148 -16.16 -21.02 2.71
N ASP A 149 -14.95 -20.55 2.97
CA ASP A 149 -14.55 -19.86 4.21
C ASP A 149 -14.46 -18.33 4.05
N SER A 150 -15.24 -17.80 3.10
CA SER A 150 -15.32 -16.37 2.78
C SER A 150 -16.75 -15.86 2.78
N HIS A 151 -16.94 -14.65 3.29
CA HIS A 151 -18.21 -13.92 3.25
C HIS A 151 -17.96 -12.43 3.07
N PHE A 152 -18.65 -11.81 2.12
CA PHE A 152 -18.42 -10.43 1.71
C PHE A 152 -19.67 -9.59 1.89
N VAL A 153 -19.53 -8.40 2.47
CA VAL A 153 -20.67 -7.53 2.80
C VAL A 153 -20.54 -6.17 2.11
N THR A 154 -19.30 -5.70 1.91
CA THR A 154 -19.02 -4.42 1.25
C THR A 154 -18.20 -4.62 -0.01
N ALA A 155 -18.50 -3.83 -1.04
CA ALA A 155 -17.73 -3.85 -2.30
C ALA A 155 -16.30 -3.33 -2.11
N SER A 156 -16.10 -2.50 -1.08
CA SER A 156 -14.83 -1.83 -0.79
C SER A 156 -13.93 -2.61 0.18
N GLY A 157 -14.49 -3.51 0.98
CA GLY A 157 -13.78 -4.14 2.10
C GLY A 157 -13.64 -3.25 3.33
N LEU A 158 -14.43 -2.17 3.42
CA LEU A 158 -14.63 -1.45 4.67
C LEU A 158 -15.17 -2.42 5.75
N PRO A 159 -14.89 -2.17 7.05
CA PRO A 159 -15.34 -3.06 8.11
C PRO A 159 -16.86 -3.23 8.11
N ALA A 160 -17.32 -4.47 8.10
CA ALA A 160 -18.70 -4.85 8.23
C ALA A 160 -18.79 -6.14 9.07
N SER A 161 -19.92 -6.32 9.77
CA SER A 161 -20.17 -7.55 10.52
C SER A 161 -20.17 -8.75 9.57
N ASN A 162 -19.70 -9.90 10.06
CA ASN A 162 -19.65 -11.15 9.30
C ASN A 162 -18.79 -11.12 8.01
N GLN A 163 -17.96 -10.09 7.76
CA GLN A 163 -17.10 -10.02 6.58
C GLN A 163 -15.71 -10.61 6.84
N TYR A 164 -15.36 -11.70 6.15
CA TYR A 164 -14.09 -12.41 6.32
C TYR A 164 -13.66 -13.19 5.07
N THR A 165 -12.38 -13.53 5.02
CA THR A 165 -11.75 -14.46 4.08
C THR A 165 -10.64 -15.21 4.81
N THR A 166 -10.01 -16.17 4.16
CA THR A 166 -8.75 -16.78 4.61
C THR A 166 -7.59 -16.40 3.69
N ALA A 167 -6.33 -16.60 4.12
CA ALA A 167 -5.19 -16.32 3.25
C ALA A 167 -5.20 -17.25 2.04
N TYR A 168 -5.55 -18.53 2.24
CA TYR A 168 -5.69 -19.52 1.18
C TYR A 168 -6.74 -19.11 0.14
N GLU A 169 -7.96 -18.79 0.58
CA GLU A 169 -9.03 -18.42 -0.35
C GLU A 169 -8.80 -17.08 -1.04
N LEU A 170 -8.09 -16.15 -0.39
CA LEU A 170 -7.69 -14.91 -1.05
C LEU A 170 -6.62 -15.15 -2.13
N ALA A 171 -5.72 -16.13 -1.95
CA ALA A 171 -4.79 -16.55 -3.00
C ALA A 171 -5.53 -17.19 -4.18
N LEU A 172 -6.53 -18.04 -3.92
CA LEU A 172 -7.41 -18.58 -4.96
C LEU A 172 -8.20 -17.48 -5.68
N LEU A 173 -8.70 -16.48 -4.95
CA LEU A 173 -9.37 -15.33 -5.54
C LEU A 173 -8.45 -14.58 -6.50
N LEU A 174 -7.18 -14.32 -6.14
CA LEU A 174 -6.24 -13.70 -7.07
C LEU A 174 -5.97 -14.61 -8.28
N TYR A 175 -5.78 -15.92 -8.08
CA TYR A 175 -5.60 -16.88 -9.16
C TYR A 175 -6.75 -16.80 -10.19
N GLU A 176 -7.99 -16.78 -9.72
CA GLU A 176 -9.18 -16.66 -10.57
C GLU A 176 -9.29 -15.26 -11.21
N ALA A 177 -8.95 -14.20 -10.48
CA ALA A 177 -8.94 -12.84 -11.00
C ALA A 177 -7.91 -12.66 -12.14
N LEU A 178 -6.80 -13.40 -12.13
CA LEU A 178 -5.79 -13.37 -13.20
C LEU A 178 -6.29 -13.93 -14.54
N LYS A 179 -7.42 -14.66 -14.55
CA LYS A 179 -8.09 -15.09 -15.78
C LYS A 179 -8.81 -13.94 -16.50
N TYR A 180 -8.99 -12.79 -15.84
CA TYR A 180 -9.49 -11.56 -16.44
C TYR A 180 -8.30 -10.72 -16.93
N PRO A 181 -8.02 -10.63 -18.25
CA PRO A 181 -6.85 -9.92 -18.76
C PRO A 181 -6.80 -8.46 -18.30
N HIS A 182 -7.97 -7.83 -18.18
CA HIS A 182 -8.10 -6.45 -17.75
C HIS A 182 -7.77 -6.24 -16.27
N ILE A 183 -8.14 -7.17 -15.37
CA ILE A 183 -7.71 -7.10 -13.97
C ILE A 183 -6.18 -7.22 -13.91
N LYS A 184 -5.62 -8.20 -14.62
CA LYS A 184 -4.17 -8.44 -14.68
C LYS A 184 -3.41 -7.20 -15.15
N GLU A 185 -3.91 -6.51 -16.18
CA GLU A 185 -3.36 -5.24 -16.65
C GLU A 185 -3.36 -4.18 -15.55
N ILE A 186 -4.52 -3.92 -14.93
CA ILE A 186 -4.69 -2.86 -13.93
C ILE A 186 -3.83 -3.08 -12.69
N ILE A 187 -3.77 -4.31 -12.15
CA ILE A 187 -3.02 -4.57 -10.91
C ILE A 187 -1.50 -4.50 -11.12
N ASN A 188 -1.02 -4.60 -12.37
CA ASN A 188 0.38 -4.46 -12.74
C ASN A 188 0.77 -3.01 -13.14
N LEU A 189 -0.20 -2.13 -13.38
CA LEU A 189 0.06 -0.74 -13.76
C LEU A 189 0.65 0.06 -12.59
N PRO A 190 1.86 0.64 -12.71
CA PRO A 190 2.46 1.42 -11.62
C PRO A 190 1.78 2.78 -11.42
N VAL A 191 1.40 3.44 -12.52
CA VAL A 191 0.78 4.76 -12.52
C VAL A 191 -0.29 4.82 -13.61
N LYS A 192 -1.39 5.53 -13.34
CA LYS A 192 -2.42 5.86 -14.34
C LYS A 192 -2.85 7.31 -14.18
N VAL A 193 -3.07 7.98 -15.30
CA VAL A 193 -3.74 9.29 -15.38
C VAL A 193 -5.18 9.04 -15.83
N ILE A 194 -6.13 9.63 -15.12
CA ILE A 194 -7.57 9.42 -15.31
C ILE A 194 -8.24 10.79 -15.38
N THR A 195 -9.11 11.00 -16.37
CA THR A 195 -9.79 12.27 -16.58
C THR A 195 -11.31 12.05 -16.57
N SER A 196 -12.01 12.78 -15.69
CA SER A 196 -13.47 12.73 -15.64
C SER A 196 -14.09 13.30 -16.93
N SER A 197 -15.36 13.01 -17.16
CA SER A 197 -16.12 13.57 -18.30
C SER A 197 -16.21 15.09 -18.25
N GLN A 198 -16.08 15.68 -17.05
CA GLN A 198 -16.06 17.12 -16.80
C GLN A 198 -14.64 17.73 -16.93
N GLY A 199 -13.62 16.93 -17.27
CA GLY A 199 -12.24 17.38 -17.52
C GLY A 199 -11.32 17.40 -16.30
N ARG A 200 -11.77 16.96 -15.11
CA ARG A 200 -10.90 16.87 -13.93
C ARG A 200 -9.94 15.70 -14.09
N THR A 201 -8.64 15.97 -14.04
CA THR A 201 -7.61 14.94 -14.15
C THR A 201 -7.04 14.58 -12.78
N ILE A 202 -6.91 13.29 -12.53
CA ILE A 202 -6.29 12.71 -11.32
C ILE A 202 -5.21 11.71 -11.73
N ILE A 203 -4.10 11.71 -10.98
CA ILE A 203 -2.99 10.78 -11.17
C ILE A 203 -2.99 9.84 -9.97
N VAL A 204 -3.04 8.54 -10.27
CA VAL A 204 -2.99 7.49 -9.26
C VAL A 204 -1.72 6.69 -9.39
N LYS A 205 -1.05 6.49 -8.25
CA LYS A 205 0.11 5.61 -8.10
C LYS A 205 -0.33 4.34 -7.38
N ASN A 206 0.13 3.19 -7.87
CA ASN A 206 -0.19 1.89 -7.31
C ASN A 206 0.25 1.80 -5.85
N THR A 207 -0.62 1.23 -5.03
CA THR A 207 -0.38 1.06 -3.58
C THR A 207 0.57 -0.09 -3.27
N ASN A 208 0.76 -1.02 -4.21
CA ASN A 208 1.73 -2.10 -4.11
C ASN A 208 3.15 -1.56 -4.30
N LYS A 209 3.92 -1.53 -3.21
CA LYS A 209 5.30 -1.00 -3.22
C LYS A 209 6.24 -1.87 -4.07
N LEU A 210 5.96 -3.17 -4.15
CA LEU A 210 6.84 -4.14 -4.80
C LEU A 210 6.98 -3.90 -6.32
N LEU A 211 6.00 -3.25 -6.95
CA LEU A 211 6.08 -2.78 -8.35
C LEU A 211 7.15 -1.69 -8.59
N PHE A 212 7.71 -1.12 -7.51
CA PHE A 212 8.72 -0.06 -7.57
C PHE A 212 10.03 -0.46 -6.89
N GLU A 213 10.14 -1.70 -6.39
CA GLU A 213 11.31 -2.16 -5.66
C GLU A 213 12.33 -2.75 -6.63
N ASP A 214 13.55 -2.19 -6.63
CA ASP A 214 14.64 -2.70 -7.47
C ASP A 214 14.98 -4.15 -7.08
N GLY A 215 15.20 -4.98 -8.09
CA GLY A 215 15.43 -6.43 -7.92
C GLY A 215 14.16 -7.27 -7.70
N LEU A 216 12.97 -6.66 -7.70
CA LEU A 216 11.69 -7.37 -7.69
C LEU A 216 10.68 -6.86 -8.73
N LYS A 217 10.81 -5.61 -9.17
CA LYS A 217 9.82 -4.97 -10.07
C LYS A 217 9.60 -5.73 -11.38
N ASP A 218 10.59 -6.48 -11.87
CA ASP A 218 10.50 -7.23 -13.12
C ASP A 218 9.83 -8.60 -12.89
N GLU A 219 9.87 -9.11 -11.66
CA GLU A 219 9.21 -10.35 -11.23
C GLU A 219 7.76 -10.13 -10.82
N ILE A 220 7.40 -8.97 -10.24
CA ILE A 220 6.03 -8.71 -9.79
C ILE A 220 5.08 -8.53 -10.98
N LEU A 221 4.03 -9.35 -11.03
CA LEU A 221 2.98 -9.27 -12.04
C LEU A 221 1.72 -8.56 -11.55
N GLY A 222 1.76 -8.02 -10.33
CA GLY A 222 0.71 -7.21 -9.71
C GLY A 222 0.11 -7.83 -8.46
N GLY A 223 -0.79 -7.09 -7.84
CA GLY A 223 -1.43 -7.50 -6.60
C GLY A 223 -2.38 -6.44 -6.05
N LYS A 224 -2.95 -6.70 -4.87
CA LYS A 224 -3.86 -5.78 -4.19
C LYS A 224 -3.54 -5.68 -2.70
N THR A 225 -3.32 -4.47 -2.24
CA THR A 225 -3.14 -4.15 -0.82
C THR A 225 -4.48 -3.93 -0.11
N GLY A 226 -4.50 -4.08 1.21
CA GLY A 226 -5.62 -3.73 2.08
C GLY A 226 -5.16 -3.31 3.47
N TYR A 227 -5.89 -2.38 4.09
CA TYR A 227 -5.71 -2.05 5.49
C TYR A 227 -7.04 -1.62 6.12
N THR A 228 -7.34 -2.17 7.29
CA THR A 228 -8.29 -1.58 8.25
C THR A 228 -7.73 -1.76 9.65
N ARG A 229 -8.29 -1.07 10.65
CA ARG A 229 -7.87 -1.28 12.05
C ARG A 229 -8.06 -2.73 12.52
N LEU A 230 -9.10 -3.40 11.99
CA LEU A 230 -9.50 -4.76 12.34
C LEU A 230 -8.66 -5.81 11.57
N SER A 231 -8.46 -5.61 10.27
CA SER A 231 -7.68 -6.50 9.40
C SER A 231 -6.17 -6.39 9.59
N LYS A 232 -5.69 -5.27 10.16
CA LYS A 232 -4.30 -4.80 10.01
C LYS A 232 -3.93 -4.73 8.52
N HIS A 233 -2.67 -4.97 8.18
CA HIS A 233 -2.19 -4.91 6.80
C HIS A 233 -2.39 -6.25 6.09
N CYS A 234 -2.93 -6.19 4.87
CA CYS A 234 -3.20 -7.33 4.00
C CYS A 234 -2.61 -7.08 2.61
N LEU A 235 -2.18 -8.16 1.94
CA LEU A 235 -1.70 -8.15 0.57
C LEU A 235 -2.00 -9.49 -0.08
N VAL A 236 -2.45 -9.45 -1.32
CA VAL A 236 -2.33 -10.59 -2.22
C VAL A 236 -1.54 -10.15 -3.45
N ASN A 237 -0.60 -10.97 -3.90
CA ASN A 237 0.38 -10.59 -4.91
C ASN A 237 0.75 -11.81 -5.76
N VAL A 238 1.06 -11.56 -7.03
CA VAL A 238 1.58 -12.56 -7.95
C VAL A 238 2.96 -12.12 -8.45
N ALA A 239 3.89 -13.06 -8.49
CA ALA A 239 5.21 -12.86 -9.05
C ALA A 239 5.60 -14.01 -9.97
N LYS A 240 6.45 -13.73 -10.95
CA LYS A 240 7.14 -14.72 -11.76
C LYS A 240 8.53 -14.95 -11.17
N ILE A 241 8.73 -16.08 -10.51
CA ILE A 241 10.04 -16.50 -9.99
C ILE A 241 10.63 -17.50 -11.00
N LYS A 242 11.65 -17.06 -11.74
CA LYS A 242 12.19 -17.77 -12.92
C LYS A 242 11.06 -18.03 -13.93
N ASP A 243 10.68 -19.28 -14.17
CA ASP A 243 9.59 -19.66 -15.07
C ASP A 243 8.34 -20.17 -14.36
N ARG A 244 8.22 -19.88 -13.06
CA ARG A 244 7.10 -20.32 -12.23
C ARG A 244 6.33 -19.14 -11.67
N LEU A 245 5.01 -19.23 -11.70
CA LEU A 245 4.14 -18.26 -11.05
C LEU A 245 4.04 -18.60 -9.58
N VAL A 246 4.16 -17.60 -8.72
CA VAL A 246 3.96 -17.71 -7.27
C VAL A 246 2.90 -16.70 -6.86
N ILE A 247 1.87 -17.19 -6.18
CA ILE A 247 0.81 -16.35 -5.61
C ILE A 247 0.99 -16.34 -4.10
N THR A 248 1.19 -15.15 -3.54
CA THR A 248 1.31 -14.94 -2.10
C THR A 248 0.09 -14.21 -1.57
N SER A 249 -0.46 -14.64 -0.44
CA SER A 249 -1.51 -13.94 0.28
C SER A 249 -1.12 -13.83 1.75
N LEU A 250 -1.24 -12.62 2.30
CA LEU A 250 -0.85 -12.25 3.65
C LEU A 250 -1.98 -11.45 4.29
N LEU A 251 -2.40 -11.87 5.48
CA LEU A 251 -3.44 -11.24 6.27
C LEU A 251 -2.92 -10.95 7.69
N GLY A 252 -3.23 -9.76 8.20
CA GLY A 252 -2.94 -9.43 9.59
C GLY A 252 -1.46 -9.10 9.86
N ALA A 253 -0.73 -8.52 8.91
CA ALA A 253 0.63 -8.04 9.17
C ALA A 253 0.59 -6.85 10.15
N PRO A 254 1.46 -6.83 11.18
CA PRO A 254 1.37 -5.86 12.29
C PRO A 254 1.65 -4.42 11.87
N TYR A 255 2.47 -4.23 10.85
CA TYR A 255 2.81 -2.93 10.25
C TYR A 255 3.09 -3.10 8.75
N ARG A 256 3.08 -1.99 8.01
CA ARG A 256 3.13 -2.02 6.55
C ARG A 256 4.41 -2.64 5.98
N ASP A 257 5.57 -2.37 6.58
CA ASP A 257 6.84 -2.90 6.07
C ASP A 257 6.98 -4.42 6.26
N ALA A 258 6.41 -4.98 7.35
CA ALA A 258 6.33 -6.43 7.54
C ALA A 258 5.62 -7.13 6.38
N LEU A 259 4.62 -6.49 5.78
CA LEU A 259 3.90 -7.03 4.62
C LEU A 259 4.84 -7.28 3.43
N TRP A 260 5.74 -6.34 3.17
CA TRP A 260 6.71 -6.43 2.06
C TRP A 260 7.81 -7.43 2.38
N GLU A 261 8.33 -7.39 3.61
CA GLU A 261 9.34 -8.34 4.08
C GLU A 261 8.83 -9.77 4.04
N ASP A 262 7.64 -10.03 4.57
CA ASP A 262 7.04 -11.36 4.55
C ASP A 262 6.79 -11.83 3.12
N THR A 263 6.32 -10.96 2.21
CA THR A 263 6.16 -11.32 0.81
C THR A 263 7.48 -11.78 0.19
N LYS A 264 8.56 -11.04 0.43
CA LYS A 264 9.90 -11.42 -0.04
C LYS A 264 10.37 -12.74 0.56
N ARG A 265 10.11 -12.97 1.85
CA ARG A 265 10.41 -14.25 2.51
C ARG A 265 9.68 -15.41 1.83
N LEU A 266 8.39 -15.23 1.52
CA LEU A 266 7.58 -16.24 0.84
C LEU A 266 8.06 -16.53 -0.59
N LEU A 267 8.41 -15.49 -1.35
CA LEU A 267 8.96 -15.65 -2.70
C LEU A 267 10.31 -16.38 -2.68
N ASN A 268 11.20 -16.02 -1.75
CA ASN A 268 12.48 -16.69 -1.57
C ASN A 268 12.31 -18.15 -1.14
N PHE A 269 11.34 -18.45 -0.27
CA PHE A 269 11.05 -19.84 0.08
C PHE A 269 10.49 -20.65 -1.09
N ALA A 270 9.58 -20.06 -1.88
CA ALA A 270 9.07 -20.69 -3.08
C ALA A 270 10.21 -21.06 -4.04
N GLU A 271 11.21 -20.19 -4.20
CA GLU A 271 12.40 -20.51 -5.00
C GLU A 271 13.17 -21.72 -4.45
N LEU A 272 13.33 -21.82 -3.13
CA LEU A 272 14.03 -22.95 -2.50
C LEU A 272 13.26 -24.27 -2.66
N VAL A 273 11.93 -24.23 -2.56
CA VAL A 273 11.08 -25.39 -2.82
C VAL A 273 11.22 -25.83 -4.28
N PHE A 274 11.15 -24.90 -5.23
CA PHE A 274 11.34 -25.21 -6.66
C PHE A 274 12.75 -25.74 -6.96
N ALA A 275 13.77 -25.25 -6.27
CA ALA A 275 15.14 -25.73 -6.37
C ALA A 275 15.39 -27.05 -5.63
N LYS A 276 14.37 -27.66 -5.02
CA LYS A 276 14.45 -28.88 -4.19
C LYS A 276 15.43 -28.73 -3.01
N LYS A 277 15.64 -27.50 -2.54
CA LYS A 277 16.46 -27.15 -1.37
C LYS A 277 15.62 -27.06 -0.08
N ALA A 278 14.29 -27.01 -0.22
CA ALA A 278 13.33 -27.08 0.86
C ALA A 278 12.12 -27.94 0.44
N SER A 279 11.40 -28.48 1.41
CA SER A 279 10.09 -29.09 1.18
C SER A 279 8.98 -28.09 1.49
N PRO A 280 7.78 -28.24 0.90
CA PRO A 280 6.62 -27.44 1.29
C PRO A 280 6.40 -27.45 2.81
N LEU A 281 6.03 -26.29 3.36
CA LEU A 281 5.91 -26.10 4.82
C LEU A 281 4.52 -25.57 5.20
N ILE A 282 3.87 -26.21 6.18
CA ILE A 282 2.58 -25.79 6.72
C ILE A 282 2.71 -25.65 8.24
N ILE A 283 2.47 -24.44 8.74
CA ILE A 283 2.55 -24.08 10.15
C ILE A 283 1.14 -23.71 10.64
N ASN A 284 0.66 -24.40 11.67
CA ASN A 284 -0.58 -24.06 12.37
C ASN A 284 -0.26 -23.65 13.81
N THR A 285 -0.73 -22.47 14.21
CA THR A 285 -0.52 -21.90 15.54
C THR A 285 -1.86 -21.47 16.13
N THR A 286 -1.97 -21.42 17.45
CA THR A 286 -3.12 -20.79 18.12
C THR A 286 -3.06 -19.27 17.90
N VAL A 287 -4.02 -18.73 17.16
CA VAL A 287 -4.17 -17.29 16.98
C VAL A 287 -5.36 -16.80 17.80
N ASN A 288 -5.11 -15.92 18.76
CA ASN A 288 -6.17 -15.25 19.49
C ASN A 288 -6.51 -13.92 18.79
N LEU A 289 -7.49 -13.97 17.89
CA LEU A 289 -8.02 -12.79 17.18
C LEU A 289 -8.73 -11.80 18.13
N SER A 290 -9.04 -12.23 19.35
CA SER A 290 -9.78 -11.47 20.37
C SER A 290 -8.88 -10.66 21.29
N ILE A 291 -7.54 -10.72 21.16
CA ILE A 291 -6.65 -9.86 21.94
C ILE A 291 -6.61 -8.51 21.23
N PRO A 292 -7.27 -7.45 21.76
CA PRO A 292 -6.93 -6.11 21.34
C PRO A 292 -5.44 -5.95 21.61
N VAL A 293 -4.66 -5.65 20.57
CA VAL A 293 -3.28 -5.19 20.75
C VAL A 293 -3.36 -4.10 21.81
N ASN A 294 -2.83 -4.39 22.99
CA ASN A 294 -2.83 -3.49 24.14
C ASN A 294 -1.80 -2.40 23.83
N PHE A 295 -2.15 -1.57 22.86
CA PHE A 295 -1.37 -0.43 22.45
C PHE A 295 -1.48 0.55 23.60
N LYS A 296 -0.39 0.75 24.35
CA LYS A 296 -0.28 1.86 25.30
C LYS A 296 -0.65 3.14 24.54
N PRO A 297 -1.80 3.78 24.84
CA PRO A 297 -2.29 4.92 24.07
C PRO A 297 -1.59 6.20 24.56
N ASN A 298 -0.26 6.19 24.61
CA ASN A 298 0.55 7.33 25.01
C ASN A 298 1.95 7.24 24.38
N SER A 299 2.02 7.39 23.05
CA SER A 299 3.21 7.97 22.41
C SER A 299 2.96 8.65 21.06
N LEU A 300 1.76 8.56 20.47
CA LEU A 300 1.43 9.32 19.26
C LEU A 300 0.07 9.99 19.41
N TYR A 301 0.05 11.30 19.14
CA TYR A 301 -1.00 12.30 19.42
C TYR A 301 -0.94 12.95 20.81
N LYS A 302 0.04 13.85 21.01
CA LYS A 302 -0.28 15.10 21.71
C LYS A 302 -1.45 15.73 20.96
N SER A 303 -2.58 15.75 21.62
CA SER A 303 -3.83 16.31 21.11
C SER A 303 -3.60 17.68 20.47
N SER A 304 -4.35 17.89 19.39
CA SER A 304 -4.62 19.14 18.70
C SER A 304 -5.18 20.28 19.58
N LYS A 305 -5.15 20.16 20.93
CA LYS A 305 -5.48 21.27 21.85
C LYS A 305 -4.43 22.40 21.86
N LYS A 306 -3.25 22.23 21.23
CA LYS A 306 -2.24 23.29 21.11
C LYS A 306 -2.44 24.24 19.92
N VAL A 307 -3.32 23.92 18.97
CA VAL A 307 -3.63 24.82 17.83
C VAL A 307 -4.69 25.84 18.21
N GLU A 308 -5.65 25.47 19.06
CA GLU A 308 -6.70 26.39 19.51
C GLU A 308 -6.24 27.35 20.63
N THR A 309 -5.30 26.91 21.50
CA THR A 309 -4.63 27.84 22.43
C THR A 309 -3.68 28.79 21.70
N LYS A 310 -3.01 28.39 20.61
CA LYS A 310 -2.17 29.30 19.83
C LYS A 310 -3.00 30.30 19.02
N LYS A 311 -4.18 29.90 18.50
CA LYS A 311 -5.15 30.82 17.87
C LYS A 311 -5.79 31.78 18.88
N LYS A 312 -6.08 31.36 20.12
CA LYS A 312 -6.55 32.25 21.20
C LYS A 312 -5.46 33.14 21.81
N LEU A 313 -4.19 32.69 21.87
CA LEU A 313 -3.06 33.53 22.29
C LEU A 313 -2.70 34.58 21.22
N LEU A 314 -2.79 34.24 19.93
CA LEU A 314 -2.60 35.19 18.83
C LEU A 314 -3.78 36.16 18.67
N ALA A 315 -5.02 35.72 18.96
CA ALA A 315 -6.20 36.59 18.97
C ALA A 315 -6.31 37.47 20.25
N ARG A 316 -5.70 37.06 21.37
CA ARG A 316 -5.53 37.93 22.56
C ARG A 316 -4.38 38.91 22.39
N GLN A 317 -3.33 38.57 21.63
CA GLN A 317 -2.27 39.52 21.26
C GLN A 317 -2.68 40.52 20.16
N SER A 318 -3.75 40.24 19.40
CA SER A 318 -4.31 41.19 18.42
C SER A 318 -5.40 42.12 18.99
N LYS A 319 -5.78 41.97 20.27
CA LYS A 319 -6.74 42.86 20.96
C LYS A 319 -6.14 43.77 22.04
N ASN A 320 -4.81 43.72 22.25
CA ASN A 320 -4.06 44.65 23.11
C ASN A 320 -3.05 45.52 22.33
N LYS A 321 -3.37 45.87 21.08
CA LYS A 321 -2.72 46.98 20.36
C LYS A 321 -3.71 48.11 20.10
N THR A 322 -4.39 48.52 21.17
CA THR A 322 -5.07 49.82 21.28
C THR A 322 -4.38 50.71 22.30
N TYR A 323 -3.06 50.59 22.47
CA TYR A 323 -2.21 51.58 23.14
C TYR A 323 -0.78 51.41 22.59
N LEU A 324 -0.55 51.91 21.37
CA LEU A 324 0.73 52.47 20.91
C LEU A 324 0.56 53.12 19.51
N SER A 325 -0.52 53.88 19.33
CA SER A 325 -0.68 54.82 18.22
C SER A 325 0.06 56.13 18.56
N LYS A 326 1.40 56.08 18.67
CA LYS A 326 2.31 57.26 18.76
C LYS A 326 3.77 56.79 18.63
N SER A 327 4.16 56.32 17.44
CA SER A 327 5.59 56.08 17.12
C SER A 327 5.89 55.92 15.61
N THR A 328 4.87 55.70 14.76
CA THR A 328 5.08 55.47 13.32
C THR A 328 5.29 56.72 12.45
N LYS A 329 5.42 57.92 13.05
CA LYS A 329 5.83 59.14 12.30
C LYS A 329 7.36 59.28 12.13
N ASN A 330 8.19 58.50 12.85
CA ASN A 330 9.66 58.62 12.76
C ASN A 330 10.38 57.54 11.93
N LYS A 331 9.70 56.48 11.46
CA LYS A 331 10.32 55.48 10.56
C LYS A 331 10.13 55.75 9.06
N LYS A 332 9.19 56.64 8.67
CA LYS A 332 9.06 57.10 7.27
C LYS A 332 10.05 58.23 6.91
N LEU A 333 10.62 58.94 7.88
CA LEU A 333 11.66 59.95 7.66
C LEU A 333 13.08 59.36 7.48
N LEU A 334 13.38 58.22 8.12
CA LEU A 334 14.69 57.56 8.04
C LEU A 334 14.90 56.72 6.76
N ALA A 335 13.82 56.28 6.10
CA ALA A 335 13.90 55.57 4.82
C ALA A 335 14.02 56.50 3.60
N GLN A 336 13.59 57.77 3.70
CA GLN A 336 13.77 58.77 2.63
C GLN A 336 15.17 59.39 2.63
N GLN A 337 15.90 59.38 3.75
CA GLN A 337 17.28 59.86 3.83
C GLN A 337 18.33 58.82 3.39
N SER A 338 18.05 57.51 3.50
CA SER A 338 18.94 56.44 3.03
C SER A 338 18.89 56.27 1.50
N HIS A 339 17.72 56.42 0.87
CA HIS A 339 17.59 56.39 -0.59
C HIS A 339 18.23 57.61 -1.29
N LYS A 340 18.32 58.77 -0.62
CA LYS A 340 19.00 59.97 -1.17
C LYS A 340 20.54 59.87 -1.12
N LYS A 341 21.11 59.20 -0.10
CA LYS A 341 22.57 58.96 0.00
C LYS A 341 23.09 57.91 -1.00
N ILE A 342 22.31 56.87 -1.33
CA ILE A 342 22.70 55.83 -2.29
C ILE A 342 22.71 56.37 -3.74
N ASN A 343 21.79 57.25 -4.10
CA ASN A 343 21.74 57.86 -5.44
C ASN A 343 22.84 58.93 -5.68
N ILE A 344 23.33 59.60 -4.65
CA ILE A 344 24.46 60.55 -4.75
C ILE A 344 25.80 59.80 -4.91
N SER A 345 25.95 58.65 -4.25
CA SER A 345 27.12 57.76 -4.41
C SER A 345 27.23 57.23 -5.84
N LYS A 346 26.15 56.65 -6.41
CA LYS A 346 26.15 56.11 -7.78
C LYS A 346 26.37 57.18 -8.87
N LYS A 347 25.98 58.43 -8.64
CA LYS A 347 26.21 59.54 -9.59
C LYS A 347 27.66 60.06 -9.55
N LYS A 348 28.36 59.96 -8.42
CA LYS A 348 29.80 60.27 -8.31
C LYS A 348 30.68 59.17 -8.94
N THR A 349 30.34 57.88 -8.79
CA THR A 349 31.11 56.79 -9.41
C THR A 349 31.00 56.79 -10.93
N LYS A 350 29.82 57.11 -11.50
CA LYS A 350 29.64 57.21 -12.96
C LYS A 350 30.38 58.39 -13.60
N LYS A 351 30.65 59.46 -12.82
CA LYS A 351 31.38 60.67 -13.27
C LYS A 351 32.91 60.52 -13.20
N LEU A 352 33.44 59.67 -12.30
CA LEU A 352 34.86 59.31 -12.29
C LEU A 352 35.23 58.36 -13.44
N ILE A 353 34.39 57.36 -13.73
CA ILE A 353 34.65 56.37 -14.80
C ILE A 353 34.60 57.00 -16.21
N THR A 354 33.83 58.08 -16.40
CA THR A 354 33.79 58.83 -17.68
C THR A 354 34.90 59.87 -17.82
N ALA A 355 35.60 60.24 -16.74
CA ALA A 355 36.77 61.11 -16.77
C ALA A 355 38.06 60.34 -17.09
N GLU A 356 38.22 59.12 -16.55
CA GLU A 356 39.37 58.23 -16.86
C GLU A 356 39.33 57.63 -18.28
N ALA A 357 38.15 57.51 -18.88
CA ALA A 357 38.01 57.05 -20.27
C ALA A 357 38.31 58.15 -21.32
N LYS A 358 38.36 59.42 -20.92
CA LYS A 358 38.70 60.55 -21.82
C LYS A 358 40.18 60.96 -21.76
N THR A 359 40.94 60.56 -20.75
CA THR A 359 42.39 60.78 -20.66
C THR A 359 43.25 59.67 -21.26
N LYS A 360 42.65 58.54 -21.72
CA LYS A 360 43.34 57.45 -22.45
C LYS A 360 43.15 57.46 -23.97
N LYS A 361 42.60 58.53 -24.55
CA LYS A 361 42.43 58.69 -26.02
C LYS A 361 43.14 59.91 -26.60
N THR A 362 44.00 60.56 -25.83
CA THR A 362 44.98 61.56 -26.29
C THR A 362 46.29 61.32 -25.54
N SER A 363 47.03 60.31 -26.00
CA SER A 363 48.44 60.03 -25.75
C SER A 363 48.95 59.29 -26.97
#